data_AF-A0A2A6C3D9-F1
#
_entry.id   AF-A0A2A6C3D9-F1
#
_cell.length_a   1.000
_cell.length_b   1.000
_cell.length_c   1.000
_cell.angle_alpha   90.00
_cell.angle_beta   90.00
_cell.angle_gamma   90.00
#
_symmetry.space_group_name_H-M   'P 1'
#
loop_
_entity.id
_entity.type
_entity.pdbx_description
1 polymer ?
#
loop_
_entity_poly.entity_id
_entity_poly.type
_entity_poly.pdbx_seq_one_letter_code
_entity_poly.pdbx_strand_id
1 'polypeptide(L)'
;MSSSLLLEQVPMVNQWLPVWSWSSMSQYNCSRVLPVGDEWTTTKGFSRPYFGYWSIFWGITCEIVYLPCALALYMERKQSCYRIMLWLAIVDVVALFSAHVLGSHGWLDASDSVVVIDWDKCHGVPTVGMWCGACIGCLLLVTYRLFELMNMSFRFEAKANILIALATCYALYFAFFTPPVLTNSELNAMFYDPFIGDIPSEVYVNWPHTVNNLLIVMTSALLYILLCAVLITQYGAMSSEEGRKRISTNGPIFIQASLICIFNVAASLETLLGRNKKIRQSSNKNTVTSPIQWSLSSPRKF
;
A
#
# COMPACT_ATOMS: atom_id res chain seq x y z
N MET A 1 18.66 -25.86 25.07
CA MET A 1 19.56 -24.71 24.80
C MET A 1 20.03 -24.87 23.37
N SER A 2 19.44 -24.26 22.34
CA SER A 2 19.68 -22.84 22.01
C SER A 2 18.89 -22.44 20.74
N SER A 3 17.57 -22.65 20.68
CA SER A 3 16.71 -22.06 19.64
C SER A 3 16.15 -20.69 20.06
N SER A 4 16.04 -20.48 21.37
CA SER A 4 15.65 -19.20 21.98
C SER A 4 16.78 -18.16 21.97
N LEU A 5 18.04 -18.59 21.95
CA LEU A 5 19.22 -17.73 21.95
C LEU A 5 19.57 -17.15 20.55
N LEU A 6 19.06 -17.75 19.46
CA LEU A 6 19.25 -17.20 18.11
C LEU A 6 18.22 -16.11 17.75
N LEU A 7 17.08 -16.09 18.43
CA LEU A 7 16.10 -14.99 18.32
C LEU A 7 16.53 -13.74 19.11
N GLU A 8 17.48 -13.89 20.03
CA GLU A 8 17.93 -12.82 20.94
C GLU A 8 18.97 -11.88 20.30
N GLN A 9 19.49 -12.21 19.10
CA GLN A 9 20.52 -11.43 18.41
C GLN A 9 20.11 -10.91 17.02
N VAL A 10 18.84 -10.94 16.66
CA VAL A 10 18.39 -10.30 15.42
C VAL A 10 18.02 -8.85 15.74
N PRO A 11 18.88 -7.85 15.44
CA PRO A 11 18.54 -6.47 15.71
C PRO A 11 17.31 -6.12 14.89
N MET A 12 16.26 -5.62 15.55
CA MET A 12 15.11 -5.05 14.85
C MET A 12 15.62 -4.05 13.82
N VAL A 13 15.15 -4.16 12.58
CA VAL A 13 15.48 -3.17 11.55
C VAL A 13 14.90 -1.84 12.00
N ASN A 14 15.75 -0.81 12.02
CA ASN A 14 15.35 0.54 12.36
C ASN A 14 14.16 0.95 11.49
N GLN A 15 13.09 1.44 12.09
CA GLN A 15 11.88 1.84 11.35
C GLN A 15 12.09 3.16 10.61
N TRP A 16 13.02 3.98 11.10
CA TRP A 16 13.49 5.17 10.39
C TRP A 16 14.47 4.74 9.31
N LEU A 17 13.98 4.64 8.08
CA LEU A 17 14.72 4.18 6.91
C LEU A 17 14.70 5.27 5.84
N PRO A 18 15.61 6.26 5.92
CA PRO A 18 15.75 7.23 4.86
C PRO A 18 16.08 6.56 3.53
N VAL A 19 15.41 7.00 2.45
CA VAL A 19 15.55 6.42 1.10
C VAL A 19 17.01 6.37 0.62
N TRP A 20 17.85 7.30 1.06
CA TRP A 20 19.26 7.40 0.67
C TRP A 20 20.20 6.49 1.47
N SER A 21 19.77 5.91 2.60
CA SER A 21 20.64 5.10 3.46
C SER A 21 20.28 3.62 3.48
N TRP A 22 19.01 3.25 3.29
CA TRP A 22 18.55 1.88 3.56
C TRP A 22 19.23 0.81 2.69
N SER A 23 19.53 1.10 1.42
CA SER A 23 20.19 0.14 0.52
C SER A 23 21.62 -0.22 0.94
N SER A 24 22.25 0.61 1.78
CA SER A 24 23.61 0.37 2.30
C SER A 24 23.62 -0.46 3.60
N MET A 25 22.45 -0.71 4.18
CA MET A 25 22.33 -1.45 5.44
C MET A 25 22.53 -2.95 5.21
N SER A 26 23.18 -3.64 6.15
CA SER A 26 23.54 -5.06 6.02
C SER A 26 22.33 -5.98 5.87
N GLN A 27 21.17 -5.57 6.40
CA GLN A 27 19.91 -6.31 6.32
C GLN A 27 19.32 -6.30 4.91
N TYR A 28 19.53 -5.23 4.15
CA TYR A 28 19.06 -5.10 2.77
C TYR A 28 20.16 -5.42 1.74
N ASN A 29 21.37 -5.79 2.18
CA ASN A 29 22.47 -6.11 1.28
C ASN A 29 22.35 -7.54 0.73
N CYS A 30 21.83 -7.66 -0.49
CA CYS A 30 21.67 -8.94 -1.19
C CYS A 30 23.00 -9.63 -1.54
N SER A 31 24.09 -8.88 -1.73
CA SER A 31 25.43 -9.43 -2.02
C SER A 31 25.99 -10.29 -0.88
N ARG A 32 25.36 -10.22 0.31
CA ARG A 32 25.71 -11.02 1.48
C ARG A 32 25.35 -12.50 1.32
N VAL A 33 24.36 -12.82 0.48
CA VAL A 33 23.84 -14.19 0.33
C VAL A 33 24.18 -14.79 -1.03
N LEU A 34 24.05 -14.02 -2.11
CA LEU A 34 24.38 -14.43 -3.48
C LEU A 34 24.97 -13.25 -4.23
N PRO A 35 25.96 -13.48 -5.12
CA PRO A 35 26.54 -12.42 -5.93
C PRO A 35 25.48 -11.78 -6.82
N VAL A 36 25.69 -10.50 -7.12
CA VAL A 36 24.81 -9.71 -7.97
C VAL A 36 24.82 -10.24 -9.40
N GLY A 37 23.64 -10.48 -9.97
CA GLY A 37 23.46 -10.87 -11.38
C GLY A 37 22.49 -12.03 -11.56
N ASP A 38 22.45 -12.58 -12.78
CA ASP A 38 21.48 -13.55 -13.30
C ASP A 38 21.24 -14.79 -12.42
N GLU A 39 22.17 -15.09 -11.51
CA GLU A 39 22.06 -16.18 -10.56
C GLU A 39 20.85 -16.00 -9.63
N TRP A 40 20.51 -14.76 -9.25
CA TRP A 40 19.31 -14.45 -8.45
C TRP A 40 18.02 -14.74 -9.22
N THR A 41 17.92 -14.27 -10.45
CA THR A 41 16.78 -14.51 -11.35
C THR A 41 16.62 -16.01 -11.60
N THR A 42 17.73 -16.74 -11.81
CA THR A 42 17.69 -18.17 -12.13
C THR A 42 17.37 -19.04 -10.91
N THR A 43 17.85 -18.69 -9.71
CA THR A 43 17.63 -19.52 -8.50
C THR A 43 16.44 -19.10 -7.65
N LYS A 44 16.02 -17.83 -7.69
CA LYS A 44 14.97 -17.26 -6.83
C LYS A 44 13.86 -16.55 -7.60
N GLY A 45 14.12 -16.12 -8.84
CA GLY A 45 13.15 -15.44 -9.68
C GLY A 45 12.09 -16.41 -10.22
N PHE A 46 10.82 -16.01 -10.14
CA PHE A 46 9.72 -16.71 -10.83
C PHE A 46 9.00 -15.72 -11.75
N SER A 47 9.21 -15.82 -13.06
CA SER A 47 8.59 -14.90 -14.03
C SER A 47 7.09 -15.18 -14.15
N ARG A 48 6.30 -14.11 -14.06
CA ARG A 48 4.83 -14.14 -14.11
C ARG A 48 4.33 -13.21 -15.21
N PRO A 49 4.58 -13.54 -16.49
CA PRO A 49 4.33 -12.61 -17.59
C PRO A 49 2.86 -12.21 -17.68
N TYR A 50 1.93 -13.15 -17.48
CA TYR A 50 0.49 -12.87 -17.51
C TYR A 50 0.06 -11.84 -16.46
N PHE A 51 0.59 -11.92 -15.24
CA PHE A 51 0.24 -10.98 -14.17
C PHE A 51 0.87 -9.60 -14.41
N GLY A 52 2.13 -9.58 -14.88
CA GLY A 52 2.82 -8.35 -15.28
C GLY A 52 2.06 -7.59 -16.37
N TYR A 53 1.74 -8.25 -17.49
CA TYR A 53 1.00 -7.61 -18.59
C TYR A 53 -0.42 -7.17 -18.19
N TRP A 54 -1.11 -7.98 -17.39
CA TRP A 54 -2.42 -7.60 -16.85
C TRP A 54 -2.33 -6.33 -16.00
N SER A 55 -1.33 -6.24 -15.13
CA SER A 55 -1.14 -5.07 -14.25
C SER A 55 -0.83 -3.79 -15.05
N ILE A 56 0.04 -3.88 -16.07
CA ILE A 56 0.33 -2.76 -16.98
C ILE A 56 -0.94 -2.30 -17.70
N PHE A 57 -1.67 -3.24 -18.31
CA PHE A 57 -2.89 -2.93 -19.05
C PHE A 57 -3.92 -2.23 -18.17
N TRP A 58 -4.11 -2.73 -16.94
CA TRP A 58 -5.03 -2.13 -15.97
C TRP A 58 -4.57 -0.74 -15.53
N GLY A 59 -3.29 -0.58 -15.17
CA GLY A 59 -2.72 0.70 -14.73
C GLY A 59 -2.85 1.79 -15.79
N ILE A 60 -2.47 1.50 -17.05
CA ILE A 60 -2.58 2.44 -18.16
C ILE A 60 -4.03 2.81 -18.43
N THR A 61 -4.95 1.84 -18.39
CA THR A 61 -6.38 2.10 -18.60
C THR A 61 -6.91 3.06 -17.54
N CYS A 62 -6.58 2.85 -16.26
CA CYS A 62 -6.97 3.74 -15.17
C CYS A 62 -6.36 5.13 -15.32
N GLU A 63 -5.08 5.26 -15.71
CA GLU A 63 -4.45 6.56 -15.94
C GLU A 63 -5.14 7.37 -17.04
N ILE A 64 -5.46 6.73 -18.17
CA ILE A 64 -6.17 7.39 -19.29
C ILE A 64 -7.52 7.96 -18.81
N VAL A 65 -8.21 7.27 -17.90
CA VAL A 65 -9.48 7.73 -17.33
C VAL A 65 -9.26 8.83 -16.28
N TYR A 66 -8.17 8.77 -15.50
CA TYR A 66 -7.88 9.77 -14.46
C TYR A 66 -7.49 11.14 -15.04
N LEU A 67 -6.76 11.18 -16.16
CA LEU A 67 -6.32 12.43 -16.79
C LEU A 67 -7.46 13.40 -17.15
N PRO A 68 -8.54 13.01 -17.88
CA PRO A 68 -9.64 13.91 -18.17
C PRO A 68 -10.39 14.34 -16.90
N CYS A 69 -10.50 13.46 -15.90
CA CYS A 69 -11.07 13.81 -14.60
C CYS A 69 -10.24 14.89 -13.90
N ALA A 70 -8.92 14.76 -13.86
CA ALA A 70 -8.02 15.75 -13.28
C ALA A 70 -8.11 17.10 -14.01
N LEU A 71 -8.20 17.09 -15.34
CA LEU A 71 -8.39 18.31 -16.13
C LEU A 71 -9.71 19.02 -15.81
N ALA A 72 -10.82 18.28 -15.68
CA ALA A 72 -12.10 18.84 -15.30
C ALA A 72 -12.05 19.47 -13.89
N LEU A 73 -11.41 18.79 -12.93
CA LEU A 73 -11.22 19.32 -11.57
C LEU A 73 -10.33 20.58 -11.55
N TYR A 74 -9.34 20.66 -12.45
CA TYR A 74 -8.46 21.82 -12.56
C TYR A 74 -9.22 23.08 -12.99
N MET A 75 -10.22 22.96 -13.87
CA MET A 75 -11.04 24.09 -14.30
C MET A 75 -11.83 24.70 -13.13
N GLU A 76 -12.27 23.86 -12.19
CA GLU A 76 -13.08 24.25 -11.03
C GLU A 76 -12.26 24.52 -9.75
N ARG A 77 -10.92 24.57 -9.85
CA ARG A 77 -9.98 24.69 -8.70
C ARG A 77 -10.17 25.92 -7.81
N LYS A 78 -11.06 26.86 -8.17
CA LYS A 78 -11.35 28.04 -7.36
C LYS A 78 -11.96 27.64 -6.02
N GLN A 79 -12.84 26.64 -6.00
CA GLN A 79 -13.43 26.09 -4.78
C GLN A 79 -12.46 25.17 -4.05
N SER A 80 -12.40 25.24 -2.72
CA SER A 80 -11.47 24.43 -1.94
C SER A 80 -11.71 22.93 -2.05
N CYS A 81 -12.96 22.49 -2.22
CA CYS A 81 -13.29 21.08 -2.43
C CYS A 81 -12.58 20.51 -3.67
N TYR A 82 -12.65 21.24 -4.79
CA TYR A 82 -12.02 20.85 -6.04
C TYR A 82 -10.49 20.87 -5.95
N ARG A 83 -9.89 21.73 -5.12
CA ARG A 83 -8.44 21.68 -4.86
C ARG A 83 -8.02 20.39 -4.16
N ILE A 84 -8.80 19.93 -3.17
CA ILE A 84 -8.53 18.67 -2.46
C ILE A 84 -8.70 17.49 -3.41
N MET A 85 -9.80 17.47 -4.18
CA MET A 85 -10.05 16.43 -5.18
C MET A 85 -8.96 16.41 -6.26
N LEU A 86 -8.50 17.57 -6.73
CA LEU A 86 -7.41 17.67 -7.71
C LEU A 86 -6.09 17.14 -7.13
N TRP A 87 -5.77 17.51 -5.89
CA TRP A 87 -4.59 16.98 -5.21
C TRP A 87 -4.65 15.45 -5.06
N LEU A 88 -5.80 14.91 -4.65
CA LEU A 88 -6.00 13.47 -4.54
C LEU A 88 -5.87 12.78 -5.91
N ALA A 89 -6.44 13.36 -6.97
CA ALA A 89 -6.29 12.82 -8.32
C ALA A 89 -4.82 12.78 -8.79
N ILE A 90 -4.01 13.77 -8.42
CA ILE A 90 -2.56 13.76 -8.71
C ILE A 90 -1.87 12.63 -7.92
N VAL A 91 -2.20 12.45 -6.64
CA VAL A 91 -1.68 11.36 -5.81
C VAL A 91 -2.02 9.99 -6.43
N ASP A 92 -3.27 9.81 -6.88
CA ASP A 92 -3.73 8.56 -7.49
C ASP A 92 -3.02 8.27 -8.83
N VAL A 93 -2.80 9.28 -9.67
CA VAL A 93 -2.02 9.12 -10.91
C VAL A 93 -0.59 8.66 -10.61
N VAL A 94 0.08 9.29 -9.65
CA VAL A 94 1.44 8.88 -9.28
C VAL A 94 1.47 7.48 -8.67
N ALA A 95 0.47 7.14 -7.83
CA ALA A 95 0.34 5.81 -7.24
C ALA A 95 0.11 4.72 -8.29
N LEU A 96 -0.77 4.97 -9.27
CA LEU A 96 -1.05 4.02 -10.35
C LEU A 96 0.19 3.80 -11.21
N PHE A 97 0.87 4.88 -11.59
CA PHE A 97 2.10 4.82 -12.36
C PHE A 97 3.18 3.99 -11.64
N SER A 98 3.44 4.31 -10.37
CA SER A 98 4.48 3.63 -9.60
C SER A 98 4.13 2.18 -9.32
N ALA A 99 2.91 1.89 -8.87
CA ALA A 99 2.54 0.53 -8.45
C ALA A 99 2.34 -0.43 -9.64
N HIS A 100 1.74 0.05 -10.73
CA HIS A 100 1.33 -0.83 -11.83
C HIS A 100 2.29 -0.78 -13.02
N VAL A 101 2.73 0.41 -13.44
CA VAL A 101 3.58 0.54 -14.64
C VAL A 101 5.05 0.26 -14.31
N LEU A 102 5.56 0.82 -13.22
CA LEU A 102 6.94 0.56 -12.80
C LEU A 102 7.07 -0.77 -12.05
N GLY A 103 6.14 -1.05 -11.11
CA GLY A 103 6.13 -2.30 -10.34
C GLY A 103 6.00 -3.57 -11.20
N SER A 104 5.36 -3.49 -12.37
CA SER A 104 5.19 -4.65 -13.25
C SER A 104 6.46 -5.22 -13.84
N HIS A 105 7.52 -4.42 -13.94
CA HIS A 105 8.82 -4.91 -14.40
C HIS A 105 9.33 -6.03 -13.48
N GLY A 106 9.11 -5.91 -12.16
CA GLY A 106 9.49 -6.95 -11.21
C GLY A 106 8.72 -8.27 -11.38
N TRP A 107 7.51 -8.24 -11.94
CA TRP A 107 6.73 -9.45 -12.26
C TRP A 107 7.09 -10.05 -13.62
N LEU A 108 7.48 -9.23 -14.59
CA LEU A 108 7.85 -9.66 -15.95
C LEU A 108 9.24 -10.29 -15.99
N ASP A 109 10.23 -9.60 -15.43
CA ASP A 109 11.64 -9.96 -15.62
C ASP A 109 12.16 -10.89 -14.51
N ALA A 110 11.31 -11.26 -13.55
CA ALA A 110 11.69 -12.07 -12.38
C ALA A 110 12.94 -11.52 -11.65
N SER A 111 13.06 -10.18 -11.66
CA SER A 111 14.32 -9.44 -11.56
C SER A 111 15.15 -9.76 -10.32
N ASP A 112 16.48 -9.77 -10.50
CA ASP A 112 17.51 -9.97 -9.47
C ASP A 112 17.36 -9.03 -8.27
N SER A 113 17.44 -9.56 -7.05
CA SER A 113 17.25 -8.83 -5.78
C SER A 113 18.19 -7.63 -5.55
N VAL A 114 19.20 -7.40 -6.39
CA VAL A 114 20.13 -6.25 -6.31
C VAL A 114 19.77 -5.14 -7.30
N VAL A 115 19.39 -5.48 -8.55
CA VAL A 115 18.78 -4.54 -9.51
C VAL A 115 17.41 -4.10 -8.99
N VAL A 116 16.72 -5.00 -8.28
CA VAL A 116 15.51 -4.78 -7.51
C VAL A 116 15.69 -3.67 -6.47
N ILE A 117 16.81 -3.51 -5.77
CA ILE A 117 16.90 -2.44 -4.75
C ILE A 117 16.86 -1.04 -5.38
N ASP A 118 17.57 -0.80 -6.49
CA ASP A 118 17.57 0.51 -7.13
C ASP A 118 16.30 0.77 -7.96
N TRP A 119 15.74 -0.26 -8.60
CA TRP A 119 14.43 -0.15 -9.27
C TRP A 119 13.27 -0.01 -8.27
N ASP A 120 13.35 -0.66 -7.11
CA ASP A 120 12.35 -0.58 -6.04
C ASP A 120 12.40 0.77 -5.32
N LYS A 121 13.53 1.50 -5.35
CA LYS A 121 13.51 2.92 -4.98
C LYS A 121 12.62 3.73 -5.91
N CYS A 122 12.62 3.42 -7.21
CA CYS A 122 11.86 4.18 -8.19
C CYS A 122 10.36 3.96 -8.04
N HIS A 123 9.93 2.73 -7.76
CA HIS A 123 8.50 2.40 -7.70
C HIS A 123 7.97 2.18 -6.28
N GLY A 124 8.73 1.52 -5.41
CA GLY A 124 8.30 1.15 -4.06
C GLY A 124 8.16 2.35 -3.12
N VAL A 125 9.07 3.32 -3.21
CA VAL A 125 9.01 4.56 -2.41
C VAL A 125 7.77 5.39 -2.73
N PRO A 126 7.51 5.78 -4.00
CA PRO A 126 6.29 6.52 -4.33
C PRO A 126 5.03 5.71 -4.03
N THR A 127 5.04 4.39 -4.22
CA THR A 127 3.85 3.55 -3.97
C THR A 127 3.39 3.63 -2.53
N VAL A 128 4.28 3.48 -1.54
CA VAL A 128 3.91 3.58 -0.12
C VAL A 128 3.48 5.00 0.24
N GLY A 129 4.24 6.01 -0.20
CA GLY A 129 3.94 7.42 0.08
C GLY A 129 2.58 7.84 -0.46
N MET A 130 2.29 7.51 -1.72
CA MET A 130 1.03 7.86 -2.37
C MET A 130 -0.14 7.02 -1.86
N TRP A 131 0.08 5.77 -1.42
CA TRP A 131 -0.95 4.99 -0.72
C TRP A 131 -1.41 5.68 0.56
N CYS A 132 -0.47 6.06 1.42
CA CYS A 132 -0.76 6.79 2.66
C CYS A 132 -1.35 8.19 2.37
N GLY A 133 -0.85 8.86 1.33
CA GLY A 133 -1.38 10.12 0.82
C GLY A 133 -2.84 10.03 0.37
N ALA A 134 -3.18 8.99 -0.39
CA ALA A 134 -4.54 8.76 -0.85
C ALA A 134 -5.49 8.52 0.32
N CYS A 135 -5.06 7.72 1.30
CA CYS A 135 -5.83 7.45 2.52
C CYS A 135 -6.19 8.73 3.28
N ILE A 136 -5.21 9.58 3.57
CA ILE A 136 -5.45 10.85 4.30
C ILE A 136 -6.24 11.84 3.44
N GLY A 137 -6.03 11.84 2.12
CA GLY A 137 -6.80 12.63 1.16
C GLY A 137 -8.29 12.32 1.18
N CYS A 138 -8.61 11.04 1.22
CA CYS A 138 -9.99 10.61 1.33
C CYS A 138 -10.62 11.03 2.65
N LEU A 139 -9.92 10.90 3.78
CA LEU A 139 -10.41 11.42 5.07
C LEU A 139 -10.65 12.93 5.03
N LEU A 140 -9.76 13.67 4.36
CA LEU A 140 -9.88 15.12 4.20
C LEU A 140 -11.13 15.50 3.41
N LEU A 141 -11.45 14.75 2.34
CA LEU A 141 -12.68 14.95 1.57
C LEU A 141 -13.94 14.70 2.39
N VAL A 142 -13.98 13.61 3.17
CA VAL A 142 -15.13 13.28 4.02
C VAL A 142 -15.35 14.35 5.08
N THR A 143 -14.25 14.80 5.68
CA THR A 143 -14.28 15.87 6.68
C THR A 143 -14.81 17.16 6.05
N TYR A 144 -14.31 17.55 4.87
CA TYR A 144 -14.83 18.73 4.15
C TYR A 144 -16.35 18.65 3.96
N ARG A 145 -16.87 17.50 3.53
CA ARG A 145 -18.32 17.29 3.32
C ARG A 145 -19.12 17.36 4.59
N LEU A 146 -18.60 16.84 5.70
CA LEU A 146 -19.24 16.96 7.00
C LEU A 146 -19.39 18.45 7.40
N PHE A 147 -18.33 19.23 7.24
CA PHE A 147 -18.36 20.68 7.50
C PHE A 147 -19.28 21.44 6.54
N GLU A 148 -19.35 21.03 5.28
CA GLU A 148 -20.29 21.58 4.30
C GLU A 148 -21.76 21.33 4.70
N LEU A 149 -22.08 20.10 5.12
CA LEU A 149 -23.42 19.75 5.60
C LEU A 149 -23.83 20.49 6.87
N MET A 150 -22.86 20.76 7.75
CA MET A 150 -23.07 21.54 8.97
C MET A 150 -23.08 23.05 8.72
N ASN A 151 -22.98 23.51 7.46
CA ASN A 151 -22.90 24.92 7.09
C ASN A 151 -21.69 25.67 7.72
N MET A 152 -20.59 24.95 7.93
CA MET A 152 -19.33 25.45 8.51
C MET A 152 -18.17 25.39 7.51
N SER A 153 -18.46 25.27 6.21
CA SER A 153 -17.48 25.11 5.12
C SER A 153 -16.46 26.25 5.05
N PHE A 154 -16.85 27.49 5.37
CA PHE A 154 -15.97 28.66 5.36
C PHE A 154 -14.69 28.46 6.20
N ARG A 155 -14.81 27.81 7.37
CA ARG A 155 -13.67 27.54 8.26
C ARG A 155 -12.68 26.57 7.63
N PHE A 156 -13.19 25.61 6.85
CA PHE A 156 -12.38 24.64 6.15
C PHE A 156 -11.75 25.25 4.89
N GLU A 157 -12.50 26.09 4.17
CA GLU A 157 -12.05 26.77 2.96
C GLU A 157 -10.81 27.64 3.21
N ALA A 158 -10.81 28.40 4.30
CA ALA A 158 -9.68 29.23 4.72
C ALA A 158 -8.41 28.41 5.07
N LYS A 159 -8.55 27.12 5.35
CA LYS A 159 -7.47 26.22 5.79
C LYS A 159 -7.14 25.13 4.79
N ALA A 160 -7.90 25.00 3.69
CA ALA A 160 -7.78 23.87 2.76
C ALA A 160 -6.37 23.71 2.19
N ASN A 161 -5.72 24.80 1.79
CA ASN A 161 -4.34 24.76 1.28
C ASN A 161 -3.34 24.28 2.34
N ILE A 162 -3.54 24.67 3.61
CA ILE A 162 -2.69 24.22 4.72
C ILE A 162 -2.90 22.72 4.97
N LEU A 163 -4.15 22.26 4.94
CA LEU A 163 -4.49 20.85 5.13
C LEU A 163 -3.93 19.98 3.99
N ILE A 164 -3.98 20.46 2.75
CA ILE A 164 -3.35 19.80 1.60
C ILE A 164 -1.82 19.74 1.78
N ALA A 165 -1.20 20.83 2.24
CA ALA A 165 0.24 20.84 2.52
C ALA A 165 0.62 19.83 3.60
N LEU A 166 -0.16 19.74 4.69
CA LEU A 166 0.04 18.74 5.75
C LEU A 166 -0.15 17.32 5.23
N ALA A 167 -1.18 17.07 4.42
CA ALA A 167 -1.41 15.77 3.77
C ALA A 167 -0.27 15.40 2.81
N THR A 168 0.29 16.37 2.12
CA THR A 168 1.48 16.19 1.28
C THR A 168 2.70 15.84 2.13
N CYS A 169 2.97 16.58 3.21
CA CYS A 169 4.04 16.26 4.14
C CYS A 169 3.89 14.86 4.75
N TYR A 170 2.66 14.43 5.03
CA TYR A 170 2.36 13.08 5.49
C TYR A 170 2.74 12.02 4.44
N ALA A 171 2.32 12.20 3.18
CA ALA A 171 2.69 11.31 2.08
C ALA A 171 4.22 11.26 1.88
N LEU A 172 4.89 12.41 1.92
CA LEU A 172 6.35 12.50 1.80
C LEU A 172 7.09 11.86 2.97
N TYR A 173 6.52 11.91 4.18
CA TYR A 173 7.07 11.20 5.34
C TYR A 173 7.14 9.69 5.07
N PHE A 174 6.05 9.12 4.58
CA PHE A 174 5.98 7.70 4.22
C PHE A 174 6.89 7.35 3.04
N ALA A 175 6.94 8.20 2.01
CA ALA A 175 7.82 7.99 0.87
C ALA A 175 9.31 7.96 1.30
N PHE A 176 9.77 8.96 2.04
CA PHE A 176 11.21 9.17 2.21
C PHE A 176 11.81 8.58 3.48
N PHE A 177 11.01 8.34 4.52
CA PHE A 177 11.52 7.96 5.84
C PHE A 177 11.04 6.58 6.33
N THR A 178 10.20 5.89 5.56
CA THR A 178 9.74 4.53 5.90
C THR A 178 10.27 3.51 4.90
N PRO A 179 10.38 2.22 5.28
CA PRO A 179 10.86 1.19 4.37
C PRO A 179 10.02 1.15 3.09
N PRO A 180 10.65 1.07 1.91
CA PRO A 180 9.92 0.89 0.66
C PRO A 180 9.33 -0.51 0.57
N VAL A 181 8.30 -0.65 -0.25
CA VAL A 181 7.85 -1.98 -0.66
C VAL A 181 8.70 -2.50 -1.80
N LEU A 182 8.95 -3.79 -1.76
CA LEU A 182 9.76 -4.54 -2.71
C LEU A 182 8.87 -5.53 -3.44
N THR A 183 9.07 -5.65 -4.75
CA THR A 183 8.22 -6.54 -5.56
C THR A 183 8.67 -7.99 -5.42
N ASN A 184 7.74 -8.88 -5.07
CA ASN A 184 7.98 -10.31 -5.03
C ASN A 184 7.13 -11.04 -6.10
N SER A 185 7.81 -11.66 -7.06
CA SER A 185 7.16 -12.35 -8.17
C SER A 185 6.64 -13.75 -7.82
N GLU A 186 7.22 -14.41 -6.80
CA GLU A 186 6.72 -15.71 -6.31
C GLU A 186 5.31 -15.55 -5.72
N LEU A 187 5.11 -14.51 -4.92
CA LEU A 187 3.89 -14.22 -4.18
C LEU A 187 2.91 -13.27 -4.90
N ASN A 188 3.28 -12.73 -6.06
CA ASN A 188 2.48 -11.76 -6.84
C ASN A 188 2.05 -10.52 -6.04
N ALA A 189 2.91 -10.05 -5.13
CA ALA A 189 2.58 -8.94 -4.25
C ALA A 189 3.85 -8.17 -3.86
N MET A 190 3.63 -6.99 -3.30
CA MET A 190 4.70 -6.12 -2.81
C MET A 190 4.83 -6.29 -1.28
N PHE A 191 6.05 -6.44 -0.79
CA PHE A 191 6.35 -6.70 0.62
C PHE A 191 7.52 -5.84 1.09
N TYR A 192 7.59 -5.57 2.39
CA TYR A 192 8.76 -4.89 2.98
C TYR A 192 9.97 -5.81 3.17
N ASP A 193 9.76 -7.13 3.14
CA ASP A 193 10.81 -8.14 3.29
C ASP A 193 11.51 -8.36 1.93
N PRO A 194 12.85 -8.24 1.84
CA PRO A 194 13.61 -8.53 0.62
C PRO A 194 13.77 -10.04 0.34
N PHE A 195 13.31 -10.92 1.23
CA PHE A 195 13.36 -12.39 1.10
C PHE A 195 14.78 -12.99 0.94
N ILE A 196 15.76 -12.36 1.59
CA ILE A 196 17.18 -12.79 1.57
C ILE A 196 17.43 -14.07 2.40
N GLY A 197 16.41 -14.56 3.14
CA GLY A 197 16.32 -15.94 3.63
C GLY A 197 17.05 -16.25 4.94
N ASP A 198 17.86 -15.33 5.43
CA ASP A 198 18.68 -15.46 6.64
C ASP A 198 18.19 -14.59 7.80
N ILE A 199 17.37 -13.58 7.52
CA ILE A 199 16.75 -12.71 8.51
C ILE A 199 15.23 -13.02 8.53
N PRO A 200 14.63 -13.24 9.71
CA PRO A 200 13.19 -13.42 9.85
C PRO A 200 12.42 -12.22 9.30
N SER A 201 11.34 -12.52 8.58
CA SER A 201 10.50 -11.52 7.90
C SER A 201 9.79 -10.54 8.82
N GLU A 202 9.59 -10.95 10.08
CA GLU A 202 8.95 -10.13 11.10
C GLU A 202 9.77 -8.88 11.44
N VAL A 203 11.06 -8.91 11.11
CA VAL A 203 11.99 -7.79 11.31
C VAL A 203 11.74 -6.66 10.31
N TYR A 204 11.20 -6.97 9.12
CA TYR A 204 10.94 -6.00 8.05
C TYR A 204 9.55 -5.37 8.12
N VAL A 205 8.80 -5.56 9.20
CA VAL A 205 7.47 -4.96 9.35
C VAL A 205 7.59 -3.43 9.40
N ASN A 206 6.80 -2.74 8.56
CA ASN A 206 6.64 -1.29 8.59
C ASN A 206 5.54 -0.90 9.58
N TRP A 207 5.93 -0.67 10.84
CA TRP A 207 5.01 -0.27 11.90
C TRP A 207 4.28 1.04 11.62
N PRO A 208 4.93 2.12 11.13
CA PRO A 208 4.24 3.33 10.71
C PRO A 208 3.09 3.07 9.73
N HIS A 209 3.30 2.21 8.72
CA HIS A 209 2.28 1.90 7.72
C HIS A 209 1.13 1.07 8.33
N THR A 210 1.44 0.10 9.20
CA THR A 210 0.42 -0.67 9.94
C THR A 210 -0.44 0.24 10.82
N VAL A 211 0.17 1.16 11.55
CA VAL A 211 -0.56 2.13 12.39
C VAL A 211 -1.39 3.08 11.51
N ASN A 212 -0.87 3.56 10.38
CA ASN A 212 -1.65 4.33 9.40
C ASN A 212 -2.91 3.56 9.00
N ASN A 213 -2.78 2.33 8.50
CA ASN A 213 -3.94 1.56 8.00
C ASN A 213 -4.99 1.35 9.10
N LEU A 214 -4.58 1.07 10.33
CA LEU A 214 -5.49 0.94 11.46
C LEU A 214 -6.20 2.27 11.77
N LEU A 215 -5.46 3.38 11.87
CA LEU A 215 -6.03 4.70 12.16
C LEU A 215 -6.97 5.17 11.05
N ILE A 216 -6.65 4.91 9.79
CA ILE A 216 -7.51 5.28 8.65
C ILE A 216 -8.83 4.51 8.71
N VAL A 217 -8.81 3.20 8.98
CA VAL A 217 -10.04 2.39 9.11
C VAL A 217 -10.90 2.89 10.28
N MET A 218 -10.31 3.08 11.46
CA MET A 218 -11.04 3.56 12.64
C MET A 218 -11.62 4.98 12.43
N THR A 219 -10.81 5.88 11.87
CA THR A 219 -11.22 7.29 11.64
C THR A 219 -12.28 7.38 10.55
N SER A 220 -12.13 6.64 9.45
CA SER A 220 -13.12 6.61 8.38
C SER A 220 -14.47 6.12 8.91
N ALA A 221 -14.49 4.99 9.64
CA ALA A 221 -15.70 4.46 10.24
C ALA A 221 -16.41 5.50 11.14
N LEU A 222 -15.65 6.19 12.00
CA LEU A 222 -16.20 7.25 12.85
C LEU A 222 -16.78 8.42 12.03
N LEU A 223 -16.02 8.94 11.06
CA LEU A 223 -16.45 10.06 10.23
C LEU A 223 -17.70 9.73 9.40
N TYR A 224 -17.86 8.48 8.94
CA TYR A 224 -19.08 8.06 8.23
C TYR A 224 -20.27 7.92 9.14
N ILE A 225 -20.11 7.39 10.36
CA ILE A 225 -21.19 7.38 11.35
C ILE A 225 -21.65 8.82 11.62
N LEU A 226 -20.72 9.75 11.78
CA LEU A 226 -21.04 11.17 11.95
C LEU A 226 -21.72 11.77 10.71
N LEU A 227 -21.23 11.45 9.51
CA LEU A 227 -21.83 11.89 8.25
C LEU A 227 -23.27 11.39 8.12
N CYS A 228 -23.53 10.12 8.39
CA CYS A 228 -24.87 9.54 8.39
C CYS A 228 -25.77 10.17 9.45
N ALA A 229 -25.27 10.39 10.68
CA ALA A 229 -26.03 11.05 11.74
C ALA A 229 -26.39 12.49 11.38
N VAL A 230 -25.45 13.26 10.83
CA VAL A 230 -25.71 14.63 10.35
C VAL A 230 -26.68 14.60 9.18
N LEU A 231 -26.53 13.68 8.23
CA LEU A 231 -27.47 13.54 7.11
C LEU A 231 -28.90 13.25 7.61
N ILE A 232 -29.08 12.31 8.53
CA ILE A 232 -30.38 11.94 9.10
C ILE A 232 -31.00 13.08 9.91
N THR A 233 -30.21 13.76 10.75
CA THR A 233 -30.70 14.90 11.56
C THR A 233 -31.09 16.09 10.70
N GLN A 234 -30.35 16.34 9.62
CA GLN A 234 -30.71 17.35 8.62
C GLN A 234 -31.90 16.89 7.73
N TYR A 235 -32.10 15.57 7.58
CA TYR A 235 -33.25 14.97 6.88
C TYR A 235 -34.57 15.16 7.63
N GLY A 236 -34.54 14.96 8.95
CA GLY A 236 -35.70 15.16 9.83
C GLY A 236 -36.24 16.59 9.83
N ALA A 237 -35.46 17.55 9.32
CA ALA A 237 -35.83 18.94 9.18
C ALA A 237 -36.35 19.33 7.77
N MET A 238 -36.36 18.43 6.77
CA MET A 238 -36.62 18.87 5.39
C MET A 238 -37.28 17.83 4.46
N SER A 239 -38.58 18.05 4.22
CA SER A 239 -39.39 17.50 3.12
C SER A 239 -39.13 18.20 1.77
N SER A 240 -37.99 18.91 1.60
CA SER A 240 -37.73 19.76 0.43
C SER A 240 -36.87 19.10 -0.66
N GLU A 241 -36.95 19.67 -1.86
CA GLU A 241 -36.13 19.36 -3.03
C GLU A 241 -34.61 19.54 -2.78
N GLU A 242 -34.22 20.43 -1.85
CA GLU A 242 -32.82 20.65 -1.47
C GLU A 242 -32.22 19.45 -0.72
N GLY A 243 -33.02 18.72 0.06
CA GLY A 243 -32.61 17.49 0.73
C GLY A 243 -32.25 16.36 -0.25
N ARG A 244 -33.03 16.20 -1.33
CA ARG A 244 -32.77 15.24 -2.41
C ARG A 244 -31.51 15.59 -3.20
N LYS A 245 -31.30 16.87 -3.53
CA LYS A 245 -30.08 17.34 -4.21
C LYS A 245 -28.83 17.11 -3.37
N ARG A 246 -28.92 17.27 -2.04
CA ARG A 246 -27.84 16.96 -1.09
C ARG A 246 -27.49 15.46 -1.06
N ILE A 247 -28.46 14.54 -1.10
CA ILE A 247 -28.16 13.09 -1.18
C ILE A 247 -27.45 12.75 -2.49
N SER A 248 -27.98 13.21 -3.63
CA SER A 248 -27.39 12.90 -4.94
C SER A 248 -25.94 13.37 -5.04
N THR A 249 -25.62 14.50 -4.41
CA THR A 249 -24.25 15.04 -4.37
C THR A 249 -23.32 14.26 -3.42
N ASN A 250 -23.85 13.69 -2.34
CA ASN A 250 -23.07 12.99 -1.32
C ASN A 250 -22.99 11.46 -1.52
N GLY A 251 -23.88 10.87 -2.31
CA GLY A 251 -23.92 9.42 -2.60
C GLY A 251 -22.61 8.84 -3.15
N PRO A 252 -21.97 9.46 -4.18
CA PRO A 252 -20.69 8.98 -4.71
C PRO A 252 -19.58 8.91 -3.66
N ILE A 253 -19.63 9.80 -2.66
CA ILE A 253 -18.64 9.90 -1.59
C ILE A 253 -18.79 8.73 -0.62
N PHE A 254 -20.02 8.32 -0.34
CA PHE A 254 -20.32 7.11 0.45
C PHE A 254 -19.92 5.82 -0.28
N ILE A 255 -19.91 5.81 -1.61
CA ILE A 255 -19.38 4.68 -2.38
C ILE A 255 -17.85 4.67 -2.30
N GLN A 256 -17.20 5.81 -2.57
CA GLN A 256 -15.74 5.96 -2.47
C GLN A 256 -15.24 5.53 -1.08
N ALA A 257 -15.92 5.96 -0.02
CA ALA A 257 -15.75 5.55 1.37
C ALA A 257 -15.69 4.04 1.60
N SER A 258 -16.75 3.38 1.16
CA SER A 258 -17.00 1.97 1.38
C SER A 258 -15.93 1.18 0.65
N LEU A 259 -15.55 1.62 -0.55
CA LEU A 259 -14.44 1.05 -1.31
C LEU A 259 -13.11 1.21 -0.57
N ILE A 260 -12.75 2.40 -0.07
CA ILE A 260 -11.51 2.60 0.69
C ILE A 260 -11.47 1.71 1.94
N CYS A 261 -12.58 1.61 2.67
CA CYS A 261 -12.65 0.77 3.86
C CYS A 261 -12.51 -0.72 3.51
N ILE A 262 -13.18 -1.19 2.43
CA ILE A 262 -13.05 -2.56 1.93
C ILE A 262 -11.61 -2.85 1.52
N PHE A 263 -10.97 -1.96 0.75
CA PHE A 263 -9.59 -2.14 0.31
C PHE A 263 -8.59 -2.09 1.46
N ASN A 264 -8.78 -1.21 2.46
CA ASN A 264 -7.91 -1.17 3.63
C ASN A 264 -8.07 -2.39 4.53
N VAL A 265 -9.28 -2.92 4.68
CA VAL A 265 -9.52 -4.19 5.38
C VAL A 265 -8.92 -5.35 4.59
N ALA A 266 -9.10 -5.38 3.26
CA ALA A 266 -8.51 -6.40 2.39
C ALA A 266 -6.98 -6.38 2.48
N ALA A 267 -6.34 -5.22 2.37
CA ALA A 267 -4.90 -5.06 2.51
C ALA A 267 -4.39 -5.50 3.90
N SER A 268 -5.13 -5.15 4.97
CA SER A 268 -4.80 -5.59 6.33
C SER A 268 -4.93 -7.10 6.48
N LEU A 269 -5.98 -7.70 5.90
CA LEU A 269 -6.21 -9.13 5.93
C LEU A 269 -5.19 -9.90 5.08
N GLU A 270 -4.82 -9.40 3.90
CA GLU A 270 -3.78 -9.96 3.06
C GLU A 270 -2.42 -9.96 3.75
N THR A 271 -2.10 -8.87 4.48
CA THR A 271 -0.88 -8.81 5.29
C THR A 271 -0.87 -9.92 6.35
N LEU A 272 -2.01 -10.19 7.00
CA LEU A 272 -2.14 -11.26 7.99
C LEU A 272 -2.12 -12.66 7.36
N LEU A 273 -2.79 -12.84 6.22
CA LEU A 273 -2.83 -14.11 5.49
C LEU A 273 -1.47 -14.47 4.87
N GLY A 274 -0.74 -13.47 4.37
CA GLY A 274 0.64 -13.59 3.90
C GLY A 274 1.56 -14.07 5.02
N ARG A 275 1.43 -13.52 6.24
CA ARG A 275 2.13 -14.02 7.44
C ARG A 275 1.79 -15.49 7.72
N ASN A 276 0.51 -15.87 7.68
CA ASN A 276 0.09 -17.24 7.96
C ASN A 276 0.55 -18.27 6.90
N LYS A 277 0.50 -17.92 5.60
CA LYS A 277 1.04 -18.75 4.53
C LYS A 277 2.54 -18.99 4.72
N LYS A 278 3.27 -17.95 5.15
CA LYS A 278 4.71 -18.02 5.42
C LYS A 278 5.03 -18.89 6.65
N ILE A 279 4.28 -18.75 7.75
CA ILE A 279 4.40 -19.63 8.93
C ILE A 279 4.20 -21.10 8.52
N ARG A 280 3.20 -21.39 7.66
CA ARG A 280 2.98 -22.74 7.12
C ARG A 280 4.15 -23.24 6.26
N GLN A 281 4.70 -22.42 5.37
CA GLN A 281 5.85 -22.82 4.54
C GLN A 281 7.12 -23.03 5.36
N SER A 282 7.37 -22.20 6.38
CA SER A 282 8.50 -22.36 7.32
C SER A 282 8.35 -23.62 8.18
N SER A 283 7.14 -23.89 8.68
CA SER A 283 6.82 -25.14 9.38
C SER A 283 7.04 -26.36 8.50
N ASN A 284 6.67 -26.30 7.22
CA ASN A 284 6.82 -27.44 6.29
C ASN A 284 8.29 -27.67 5.92
N LYS A 285 9.10 -26.61 5.75
CA LYS A 285 10.56 -26.73 5.54
C LYS A 285 11.27 -27.30 6.77
N ASN A 286 10.86 -26.91 7.98
CA ASN A 286 11.40 -27.47 9.22
C ASN A 286 10.97 -28.93 9.49
N THR A 287 9.91 -29.40 8.83
CA THR A 287 9.50 -30.81 8.89
C THR A 287 10.32 -31.68 7.92
N VAL A 288 10.85 -31.10 6.84
CA VAL A 288 11.68 -31.79 5.83
C VAL A 288 13.16 -31.87 6.23
N THR A 289 13.61 -31.13 7.26
CA THR A 289 14.97 -31.21 7.81
C THR A 289 15.03 -31.90 9.17
N SER A 290 14.41 -33.07 9.30
CA SER A 290 14.80 -34.06 10.32
C SER A 290 15.37 -35.31 9.60
N PRO A 291 16.65 -35.66 9.81
CA PRO A 291 17.28 -36.74 9.09
C PRO A 291 16.87 -38.06 9.74
N ILE A 292 15.93 -38.79 9.14
CA ILE A 292 15.70 -40.20 9.47
C ILE A 292 15.66 -40.99 8.15
N GLN A 293 16.81 -41.60 7.88
CA GLN A 293 17.00 -42.88 7.20
C GLN A 293 15.71 -43.70 7.05
N TRP A 294 15.35 -44.06 5.81
CA TRP A 294 14.84 -45.41 5.53
C TRP A 294 15.39 -45.91 4.19
N SER A 295 16.43 -46.72 4.29
CA SER A 295 16.70 -47.81 3.36
C SER A 295 15.48 -48.73 3.35
N LEU A 296 14.94 -49.06 2.17
CA LEU A 296 14.43 -50.39 1.84
C LEU A 296 14.10 -50.50 0.34
N SER A 297 14.94 -51.29 -0.33
CA SER A 297 14.68 -52.22 -1.44
C SER A 297 13.50 -51.99 -2.41
N SER A 298 13.85 -51.98 -3.69
CA SER A 298 13.04 -52.27 -4.90
C SER A 298 12.05 -53.45 -4.75
N PRO A 299 11.03 -53.62 -5.64
CA PRO A 299 11.31 -54.04 -7.02
C PRO A 299 10.39 -53.45 -8.13
N ARG A 300 11.04 -53.11 -9.25
CA ARG A 300 10.70 -53.54 -10.62
C ARG A 300 9.28 -54.11 -10.84
N LYS A 301 8.48 -53.46 -11.71
CA LYS A 301 8.11 -53.93 -13.08
C LYS A 301 6.85 -53.22 -13.61
N PHE A 302 6.98 -52.80 -14.87
CA PHE A 302 5.98 -52.39 -15.88
C PHE A 302 5.08 -51.19 -15.57
#